data_AF-A0A434TBI5-F1
#
_entry.id   AF-A0A434TBI5-F1
#
_cell.length_a   1.000
_cell.length_b   1.000
_cell.length_c   1.000
_cell.angle_alpha   90.00
_cell.angle_beta   90.00
_cell.angle_gamma   90.00
#
_symmetry.space_group_name_H-M   'P 1'
#
loop_
_entity.id
_entity.type
_entity.pdbx_description
1 polymer ?
#
loop_
_entity_poly.entity_id
_entity_poly.type
_entity_poly.pdbx_seq_one_letter_code
_entity_poly.pdbx_strand_id
1 'polypeptide(L)'
;GGLSVRTTLDPKIQLIARKAMQNGLLKYDTLRGYRGPATHIDVSGDWGVPLGNVKGLEDVPEWTLAVVLDSSDTGLSIGLQPARQVSGDIVKERVEGTVSKEDMGFAMRHIVDGKSVKAKSPADVLQPGDVIFVQKNEGSDSAYSLRQVPQVEGGLVAMDPHTGRVLAMVGGFS
;
A
#
# COMPACT_ATOMS: atom_id res chain seq x y z
N GLY A 1 -34.11 -18.22 9.83
CA GLY A 1 -33.38 -18.81 10.98
C GLY A 1 -32.00 -18.20 11.01
N GLY A 2 -31.64 -17.50 12.08
CA GLY A 2 -30.30 -16.93 12.25
C GLY A 2 -29.50 -17.79 13.22
N LEU A 3 -28.49 -18.51 12.74
CA LEU A 3 -27.57 -19.24 13.61
C LEU A 3 -26.53 -18.26 14.17
N SER A 4 -26.23 -18.40 15.47
CA SER A 4 -25.14 -17.67 16.12
C SER A 4 -23.91 -18.57 16.22
N VAL A 5 -22.82 -18.20 15.55
CA VAL A 5 -21.55 -18.92 15.62
C VAL A 5 -20.64 -18.25 16.64
N ARG A 6 -20.11 -19.01 17.60
CA ARG A 6 -19.05 -18.57 18.52
C ARG A 6 -17.78 -19.33 18.20
N THR A 7 -16.69 -18.60 17.97
CA THR A 7 -15.38 -19.16 17.59
C THR A 7 -14.41 -19.13 18.78
N THR A 8 -13.31 -19.86 18.66
CA THR A 8 -12.19 -19.84 19.62
C THR A 8 -11.20 -18.71 19.36
N LEU A 9 -11.44 -17.91 18.32
CA LEU A 9 -10.58 -16.82 17.90
C LEU A 9 -10.49 -15.78 19.03
N ASP A 10 -9.27 -15.42 19.39
CA ASP A 10 -8.99 -14.32 20.29
C ASP A 10 -8.78 -13.04 19.46
N PRO A 11 -9.63 -12.01 19.61
CA PRO A 11 -9.51 -10.80 18.80
C PRO A 11 -8.18 -10.06 18.94
N LYS A 12 -7.54 -10.11 20.12
CA LYS A 12 -6.25 -9.46 20.35
C LYS A 12 -5.14 -10.22 19.64
N ILE A 13 -5.12 -11.55 19.78
CA ILE A 13 -4.12 -12.39 19.11
C ILE A 13 -4.30 -12.32 17.59
N GLN A 14 -5.54 -12.29 17.10
CA GLN A 14 -5.83 -12.12 15.67
C GLN A 14 -5.26 -10.82 15.11
N LEU A 15 -5.40 -9.70 15.83
CA LEU A 15 -4.85 -8.41 15.41
C LEU A 15 -3.32 -8.44 15.36
N ILE A 16 -2.69 -9.03 16.38
CA ILE A 16 -1.22 -9.19 16.44
C ILE A 16 -0.74 -10.07 15.28
N ALA A 17 -1.40 -11.20 15.04
CA ALA A 17 -1.08 -12.13 13.96
C ALA A 17 -1.14 -11.45 12.59
N ARG A 18 -2.21 -10.68 12.32
CA ARG A 18 -2.34 -9.91 11.07
C ARG A 18 -1.17 -8.94 10.88
N LYS A 19 -0.90 -8.12 11.89
CA LYS A 19 0.19 -7.12 11.85
C LYS A 19 1.56 -7.77 11.68
N ALA A 20 1.82 -8.89 12.36
CA ALA A 20 3.07 -9.62 12.25
C ALA A 20 3.28 -10.21 10.85
N MET A 21 2.24 -10.83 10.29
CA MET A 21 2.27 -11.40 8.95
C MET A 21 2.53 -10.31 7.90
N GLN A 22 1.74 -9.23 7.94
CA GLN A 22 1.86 -8.10 7.02
C GLN A 22 3.26 -7.49 7.08
N ASN A 23 3.77 -7.17 8.27
CA ASN A 23 5.12 -6.63 8.45
C ASN A 23 6.21 -7.57 7.93
N GLY A 24 6.06 -8.88 8.15
CA GLY A 24 6.99 -9.90 7.68
C GLY A 24 7.06 -9.95 6.15
N LEU A 25 5.90 -9.99 5.48
CA LEU A 25 5.81 -9.99 4.03
C LEU A 25 6.36 -8.70 3.44
N LEU A 26 5.98 -7.54 3.99
CA LEU A 26 6.49 -6.24 3.54
C LEU A 26 8.00 -6.14 3.68
N LYS A 27 8.56 -6.56 4.81
CA LYS A 27 10.01 -6.56 5.03
C LYS A 27 10.72 -7.47 4.04
N TYR A 28 10.20 -8.68 3.81
CA TYR A 28 10.79 -9.61 2.85
C TYR A 28 10.74 -9.05 1.42
N ASP A 29 9.63 -8.41 1.07
CA ASP A 29 9.36 -7.88 -0.25
C ASP A 29 10.22 -6.65 -0.57
N THR A 30 10.24 -5.66 0.33
CA THR A 30 11.02 -4.42 0.17
C THR A 30 12.52 -4.67 0.12
N LEU A 31 13.02 -5.72 0.78
CA LEU A 31 14.41 -6.18 0.65
C LEU A 31 14.77 -6.68 -0.75
N ARG A 32 13.80 -6.87 -1.66
CA ARG A 32 14.02 -7.22 -3.08
C ARG A 32 14.00 -6.01 -4.00
N GLY A 33 13.62 -4.85 -3.49
CA GLY A 33 13.54 -3.62 -4.25
C GLY A 33 12.14 -3.38 -4.82
N TYR A 34 11.99 -2.24 -5.44
CA TYR A 34 10.74 -1.79 -6.02
C TYR A 34 10.51 -2.35 -7.42
N ARG A 35 9.29 -2.77 -7.71
CA ARG A 35 8.87 -3.42 -8.96
C ARG A 35 8.22 -2.47 -9.95
N GLY A 36 8.09 -1.19 -9.59
CA GLY A 36 7.40 -0.20 -10.40
C GLY A 36 5.98 0.08 -9.91
N PRO A 37 5.32 1.03 -10.56
CA PRO A 37 3.98 1.49 -10.21
C PRO A 37 2.92 0.43 -10.49
N ALA A 38 1.76 0.57 -9.86
CA ALA A 38 0.60 -0.28 -10.10
C ALA A 38 0.06 -0.11 -11.53
N THR A 39 0.08 1.13 -12.03
CA THR A 39 -0.27 1.47 -13.41
C THR A 39 0.25 2.87 -13.74
N HIS A 40 -0.04 3.37 -14.93
CA HIS A 40 0.29 4.72 -15.37
C HIS A 40 -0.97 5.36 -15.96
N ILE A 41 -1.23 6.62 -15.62
CA ILE A 41 -2.40 7.38 -16.07
C ILE A 41 -1.99 8.73 -16.66
N ASP A 42 -2.81 9.24 -17.57
CA ASP A 42 -2.62 10.59 -18.09
C ASP A 42 -2.99 11.63 -17.04
N VAL A 43 -2.06 12.56 -16.81
CA VAL A 43 -2.18 13.67 -15.85
C VAL A 43 -2.26 15.04 -16.54
N SER A 44 -2.40 15.07 -17.87
CA SER A 44 -2.53 16.33 -18.64
C SER A 44 -3.82 17.11 -18.32
N GLY A 45 -4.84 16.43 -17.81
CA GLY A 45 -6.12 17.00 -17.37
C GLY A 45 -6.40 16.77 -15.89
N ASP A 46 -7.68 16.58 -15.54
CA ASP A 46 -8.07 16.22 -14.17
C ASP A 46 -7.68 14.76 -13.88
N TRP A 47 -6.52 14.60 -13.24
CA TRP A 47 -5.96 13.31 -12.84
C TRP A 47 -6.84 12.52 -11.86
N GLY A 48 -7.76 13.19 -11.14
CA GLY A 48 -8.62 12.53 -10.16
C GLY A 48 -9.64 11.58 -10.80
N VAL A 49 -10.07 11.87 -12.03
CA VAL A 49 -11.01 11.03 -12.79
C VAL A 49 -10.39 9.68 -13.18
N PRO A 50 -9.24 9.61 -13.88
CA PRO A 50 -8.60 8.34 -14.18
C PRO A 50 -8.14 7.61 -12.92
N LEU A 51 -7.59 8.32 -11.92
CA LEU A 51 -7.15 7.70 -10.66
C LEU A 51 -8.32 7.10 -9.88
N GLY A 52 -9.48 7.76 -9.83
CA GLY A 52 -10.67 7.25 -9.15
C GLY A 52 -11.22 5.95 -9.75
N ASN A 53 -10.89 5.65 -11.01
CA ASN A 53 -11.27 4.40 -11.68
C ASN A 53 -10.29 3.24 -11.42
N VAL A 54 -9.13 3.51 -10.83
CA VAL A 54 -8.17 2.46 -10.45
C VAL A 54 -8.69 1.74 -9.20
N LYS A 55 -8.78 0.41 -9.25
CA LYS A 55 -9.24 -0.36 -8.09
C LYS A 55 -8.14 -0.38 -7.01
N GLY A 56 -8.47 0.15 -5.83
CA GLY A 56 -7.62 0.09 -4.64
C GLY A 56 -7.66 -1.27 -3.95
N LEU A 57 -6.92 -1.38 -2.84
CA LEU A 57 -6.99 -2.54 -1.94
C LEU A 57 -8.08 -2.30 -0.91
N GLU A 58 -9.05 -3.21 -0.82
CA GLU A 58 -10.13 -3.12 0.16
C GLU A 58 -9.70 -3.65 1.54
N ASP A 59 -8.77 -4.61 1.56
CA ASP A 59 -8.36 -5.30 2.79
C ASP A 59 -7.27 -4.56 3.59
N VAL A 60 -6.56 -3.63 2.94
CA VAL A 60 -5.47 -2.81 3.51
C VAL A 60 -5.88 -1.33 3.55
N PRO A 61 -6.81 -0.93 4.44
CA PRO A 61 -7.38 0.42 4.45
C PRO A 61 -6.38 1.52 4.82
N GLU A 62 -5.25 1.18 5.44
CA GLU A 62 -4.17 2.12 5.73
C GLU A 62 -3.39 2.57 4.50
N TRP A 63 -3.53 1.88 3.36
CA TRP A 63 -2.87 2.22 2.11
C TRP A 63 -3.86 2.88 1.17
N THR A 64 -3.41 3.94 0.52
CA THR A 64 -4.20 4.71 -0.44
C THR A 64 -3.47 4.73 -1.77
N LEU A 65 -4.22 4.66 -2.87
CA LEU A 65 -3.66 4.90 -4.19
C LEU A 65 -3.36 6.39 -4.36
N ALA A 66 -2.25 6.71 -5.01
CA ALA A 66 -1.89 8.06 -5.38
C ALA A 66 -1.26 8.07 -6.77
N VAL A 67 -1.41 9.17 -7.49
CA VAL A 67 -0.69 9.43 -8.73
C VAL A 67 0.49 10.35 -8.46
N VAL A 68 1.64 10.10 -9.07
CA VAL A 68 2.78 11.01 -9.06
C VAL A 68 2.47 12.20 -9.96
N LEU A 69 2.54 13.42 -9.42
CA LEU A 69 2.31 14.67 -10.15
C LEU A 69 3.62 15.31 -10.58
N ASP A 70 4.64 15.22 -9.72
CA ASP A 70 5.99 15.72 -9.98
C ASP A 70 7.02 14.81 -9.31
N SER A 71 8.21 14.74 -9.92
CA SER A 71 9.29 13.88 -9.45
C SER A 71 10.62 14.64 -9.49
N SER A 72 11.28 14.71 -8.34
CA SER A 72 12.49 15.51 -8.14
C SER A 72 13.62 14.69 -7.50
N ASP A 73 14.78 15.32 -7.28
CA ASP A 73 15.91 14.67 -6.62
C ASP A 73 15.69 14.41 -5.12
N THR A 74 14.76 15.12 -4.50
CA THR A 74 14.49 15.08 -3.06
C THR A 74 13.22 14.32 -2.70
N GLY A 75 12.29 14.15 -3.64
CA GLY A 75 11.04 13.45 -3.41
C GLY A 75 10.03 13.58 -4.55
N LEU A 76 8.80 13.17 -4.26
CA LEU A 76 7.66 13.16 -5.17
C LEU A 76 6.56 14.08 -4.63
N SER A 77 5.89 14.80 -5.54
CA SER A 77 4.56 15.35 -5.28
C SER A 77 3.52 14.36 -5.78
N ILE A 78 2.50 14.08 -4.96
CA ILE A 78 1.49 13.07 -5.26
C ILE A 78 0.07 13.62 -5.10
N GLY A 79 -0.86 13.15 -5.93
CA GLY A 79 -2.29 13.36 -5.80
C GLY A 79 -2.97 12.08 -5.30
N LEU A 80 -3.69 12.14 -4.17
CA LEU A 80 -4.35 10.99 -3.59
C LEU A 80 -5.64 10.63 -4.34
N GLN A 81 -5.94 9.34 -4.39
CA GLN A 81 -7.17 8.85 -5.00
C GLN A 81 -8.38 9.51 -4.34
N PRO A 82 -9.22 10.21 -5.13
CA PRO A 82 -10.39 10.89 -4.58
C PRO A 82 -11.42 9.87 -4.10
N ALA A 83 -12.06 10.18 -2.97
CA ALA A 83 -13.15 9.38 -2.44
C ALA A 83 -14.34 9.35 -3.40
N ARG A 84 -15.18 8.32 -3.26
CA ARG A 84 -16.46 8.21 -3.97
C ARG A 84 -17.61 8.63 -3.08
N GLN A 85 -18.54 9.37 -3.65
CA GLN A 85 -19.82 9.70 -3.02
C GLN A 85 -20.73 8.46 -3.01
N VAL A 86 -21.79 8.51 -2.21
CA VAL A 86 -22.82 7.45 -2.18
C VAL A 86 -23.50 7.29 -3.55
N SER A 87 -23.53 8.34 -4.37
CA SER A 87 -24.03 8.28 -5.76
C SER A 87 -23.13 7.49 -6.72
N GLY A 88 -21.89 7.17 -6.31
CA GLY A 88 -20.85 6.58 -7.17
C GLY A 88 -19.94 7.61 -7.84
N ASP A 89 -20.30 8.90 -7.78
CA ASP A 89 -19.50 9.99 -8.34
C ASP A 89 -18.21 10.21 -7.54
N ILE A 90 -17.16 10.63 -8.24
CA ILE A 90 -15.89 10.98 -7.62
C ILE A 90 -16.00 12.37 -6.98
N VAL A 91 -15.48 12.53 -5.76
CA VAL A 91 -15.41 13.83 -5.08
C VAL A 91 -14.53 14.79 -5.89
N LYS A 92 -14.95 16.06 -6.03
CA LYS A 92 -14.22 17.07 -6.83
C LYS A 92 -12.97 17.60 -6.15
N GLU A 93 -12.88 17.50 -4.83
CA GLU A 93 -11.70 17.88 -4.06
C GLU A 93 -10.50 17.02 -4.46
N ARG A 94 -9.34 17.67 -4.54
CA ARG A 94 -8.06 17.03 -4.85
C ARG A 94 -7.18 17.19 -3.63
N VAL A 95 -6.75 16.07 -3.06
CA VAL A 95 -5.85 16.07 -1.91
C VAL A 95 -4.47 15.70 -2.44
N GLU A 96 -3.50 16.52 -2.10
CA GLU A 96 -2.10 16.32 -2.48
C GLU A 96 -1.25 16.00 -1.25
N GLY A 97 -0.12 15.37 -1.50
CA GLY A 97 0.85 15.00 -0.48
C GLY A 97 2.25 14.92 -1.07
N THR A 98 3.21 14.58 -0.22
CA THR A 98 4.61 14.43 -0.61
C THR A 98 5.15 13.09 -0.12
N VAL A 99 6.09 12.55 -0.90
CA VAL A 99 6.89 11.38 -0.52
C VAL A 99 8.34 11.80 -0.57
N SER A 100 9.02 11.84 0.58
CA SER A 100 10.44 12.15 0.64
C SER A 100 11.29 10.99 0.10
N LYS A 101 12.54 11.26 -0.27
CA LYS A 101 13.51 10.22 -0.63
C LYS A 101 13.67 9.17 0.47
N GLU A 102 13.62 9.59 1.73
CA GLU A 102 13.71 8.71 2.90
C GLU A 102 12.50 7.77 2.97
N ASP A 103 11.30 8.31 2.72
CA ASP A 103 10.01 7.62 2.73
C ASP A 103 9.83 6.61 1.57
N MET A 104 10.71 6.67 0.56
CA MET A 104 10.79 5.70 -0.54
C MET A 104 12.15 4.99 -0.64
N GLY A 105 12.94 4.97 0.45
CA GLY A 105 14.33 4.50 0.45
C GLY A 105 14.52 3.08 -0.12
N PHE A 106 13.57 2.16 0.09
CA PHE A 106 13.63 0.80 -0.48
C PHE A 106 13.53 0.81 -2.01
N ALA A 107 12.81 1.78 -2.59
CA ALA A 107 12.58 1.89 -4.02
C ALA A 107 13.75 2.51 -4.78
N MET A 108 14.69 3.13 -4.07
CA MET A 108 15.99 3.50 -4.65
C MET A 108 16.72 2.29 -5.23
N ARG A 109 16.40 1.08 -4.77
CA ARG A 109 16.72 -0.15 -5.49
C ARG A 109 15.46 -0.62 -6.20
N HIS A 110 15.41 -0.50 -7.51
CA HIS A 110 14.23 -0.88 -8.31
C HIS A 110 14.60 -1.91 -9.38
N ILE A 111 13.61 -2.57 -9.93
CA ILE A 111 13.76 -3.64 -10.91
C ILE A 111 13.42 -3.07 -12.28
N VAL A 112 14.41 -3.05 -13.18
CA VAL A 112 14.26 -2.69 -14.60
C VAL A 112 14.63 -3.92 -15.41
N ASP A 113 13.73 -4.37 -16.29
CA ASP A 113 13.95 -5.55 -17.15
C ASP A 113 14.42 -6.79 -16.38
N GLY A 114 13.84 -7.02 -15.20
CA GLY A 114 14.17 -8.14 -14.33
C GLY A 114 15.51 -8.04 -13.59
N LYS A 115 16.23 -6.91 -13.72
CA LYS A 115 17.49 -6.65 -13.03
C LYS A 115 17.32 -5.59 -11.95
N SER A 116 17.93 -5.83 -10.79
CA SER A 116 17.99 -4.84 -9.72
C SER A 116 18.98 -3.72 -10.10
N VAL A 117 18.47 -2.50 -10.22
CA VAL A 117 19.22 -1.27 -10.50
C VAL A 117 19.14 -0.35 -9.27
N LYS A 118 20.20 0.45 -9.06
CA LYS A 118 20.22 1.47 -8.01
C LYS A 118 20.04 2.85 -8.65
N ALA A 119 18.93 3.49 -8.34
CA ALA A 119 18.63 4.87 -8.69
C ALA A 119 19.47 5.85 -7.85
N LYS A 120 19.73 7.04 -8.41
CA LYS A 120 20.42 8.13 -7.71
C LYS A 120 19.42 9.10 -7.08
N SER A 121 18.28 9.31 -7.75
CA SER A 121 17.18 10.17 -7.31
C SER A 121 15.81 9.47 -7.38
N PRO A 122 14.80 9.96 -6.65
CA PRO A 122 13.39 9.57 -6.85
C PRO A 122 12.92 9.70 -8.30
N ALA A 123 13.39 10.73 -9.03
CA ALA A 123 13.11 10.93 -10.45
C ALA A 123 13.60 9.81 -11.38
N ASP A 124 14.63 9.06 -10.99
CA ASP A 124 15.06 7.86 -11.73
C ASP A 124 14.12 6.66 -11.51
N VAL A 125 13.27 6.70 -10.48
CA VAL A 125 12.43 5.55 -10.05
C VAL A 125 10.98 5.70 -10.50
N LEU A 126 10.41 6.89 -10.35
CA LEU A 126 9.00 7.18 -10.58
C LEU A 126 8.84 8.48 -11.38
N GLN A 127 7.89 8.49 -12.29
CA GLN A 127 7.62 9.60 -13.20
C GLN A 127 6.19 10.13 -13.02
N PRO A 128 5.91 11.39 -13.40
CA PRO A 128 4.55 11.91 -13.42
C PRO A 128 3.59 10.99 -14.20
N GLY A 129 2.42 10.71 -13.63
CA GLY A 129 1.44 9.75 -14.15
C GLY A 129 1.50 8.37 -13.52
N ASP A 130 2.58 8.02 -12.83
CA ASP A 130 2.70 6.73 -12.16
C ASP A 130 1.74 6.62 -10.98
N VAL A 131 0.99 5.52 -10.93
CA VAL A 131 0.06 5.22 -9.84
C VAL A 131 0.73 4.30 -8.83
N ILE A 132 0.82 4.76 -7.59
CA ILE A 132 1.55 4.10 -6.52
C ILE A 132 0.67 3.91 -5.28
N PHE A 133 1.04 2.95 -4.44
CA PHE A 133 0.47 2.82 -3.11
C PHE A 133 1.26 3.65 -2.12
N VAL A 134 0.56 4.38 -1.27
CA VAL A 134 1.15 5.21 -0.23
C VAL A 134 0.46 5.01 1.09
N GLN A 135 1.17 5.23 2.18
CA GLN A 135 0.62 5.23 3.53
C GLN A 135 0.97 6.55 4.21
N LYS A 136 -0.01 7.18 4.84
CA LYS A 136 0.19 8.44 5.57
C LYS A 136 1.16 8.22 6.74
N ASN A 137 2.13 9.12 6.89
CA ASN A 137 3.09 9.08 7.99
C ASN A 137 2.40 9.52 9.31
N GLU A 138 2.73 8.85 10.41
CA GLU A 138 2.18 9.21 11.72
C GLU A 138 2.57 10.65 12.10
N GLY A 139 1.58 11.47 12.48
CA GLY A 139 1.80 12.85 12.93
C GLY A 139 2.03 13.88 11.83
N SER A 140 1.92 13.52 10.56
CA SER A 140 1.95 14.46 9.42
C SER A 140 0.62 14.50 8.71
N ASP A 141 0.22 15.66 8.18
CA ASP A 141 -1.00 15.79 7.39
C ASP A 141 -0.81 15.51 5.90
N SER A 142 0.40 15.72 5.39
CA SER A 142 0.70 15.67 3.96
C SER A 142 1.91 14.81 3.59
N ALA A 143 2.62 14.20 4.54
CA ALA A 143 3.75 13.31 4.26
C ALA A 143 3.31 11.84 4.19
N TYR A 144 3.83 11.12 3.19
CA TYR A 144 3.46 9.74 2.90
C TYR A 144 4.69 8.86 2.62
N SER A 145 4.60 7.60 3.04
CA SER A 145 5.55 6.53 2.73
C SER A 145 5.12 5.75 1.49
N LEU A 146 6.07 5.47 0.58
CA LEU A 146 5.82 4.57 -0.54
C LEU A 146 5.58 3.15 -0.05
N ARG A 147 4.59 2.48 -0.64
CA ARG A 147 4.22 1.09 -0.35
C ARG A 147 4.20 0.27 -1.62
N GLN A 148 4.37 -1.04 -1.44
CA GLN A 148 4.37 -2.01 -2.51
C GLN A 148 3.67 -3.26 -2.01
N VAL A 149 2.69 -3.73 -2.79
CA VAL A 149 1.99 -4.98 -2.50
C VAL A 149 2.98 -6.13 -2.64
N PRO A 150 3.20 -6.94 -1.58
CA PRO A 150 4.04 -8.12 -1.66
C PRO A 150 3.51 -9.08 -2.73
N GLN A 151 4.40 -9.60 -3.57
CA GLN A 151 4.05 -10.72 -4.48
C GLN A 151 4.15 -12.08 -3.78
N VAL A 152 4.81 -12.12 -2.62
CA VAL A 152 4.91 -13.32 -1.81
C VAL A 152 3.70 -13.43 -0.90
N GLU A 153 3.19 -14.65 -0.79
CA GLU A 153 2.11 -15.00 0.13
C GLU A 153 2.65 -15.77 1.32
N GLY A 154 1.82 -15.89 2.35
CA GLY A 154 2.09 -16.79 3.47
C GLY A 154 0.90 -16.92 4.39
N GLY A 155 1.04 -17.81 5.38
CA GLY A 155 0.00 -18.06 6.37
C GLY A 155 0.57 -18.13 7.77
N LEU A 156 -0.27 -17.77 8.74
CA LEU A 156 0.05 -17.82 10.17
C LEU A 156 -1.12 -18.43 10.92
N VAL A 157 -0.83 -19.43 11.75
CA VAL A 157 -1.80 -20.05 12.67
C VAL A 157 -1.21 -20.02 14.08
N ALA A 158 -2.00 -19.52 15.04
CA ALA A 158 -1.65 -19.55 16.47
C ALA A 158 -2.64 -20.47 17.20
N MET A 159 -2.12 -21.44 17.95
CA MET A 159 -2.93 -22.43 18.68
C MET A 159 -2.56 -22.49 20.15
N ASP A 160 -3.55 -22.78 20.99
CA ASP A 160 -3.31 -23.25 22.36
C ASP A 160 -2.90 -24.74 22.32
N PRO A 161 -1.67 -25.09 22.74
CA PRO A 161 -1.17 -26.46 22.64
C PRO A 161 -1.88 -27.45 23.57
N HIS A 162 -2.54 -26.98 24.64
CA HIS A 162 -3.23 -27.86 25.57
C HIS A 162 -4.62 -28.26 25.09
N THR A 163 -5.28 -27.39 24.31
CA THR A 163 -6.67 -27.57 23.90
C THR A 163 -6.85 -27.76 22.39
N GLY A 164 -5.82 -27.48 21.59
CA GLY A 164 -5.88 -27.48 20.13
C GLY A 164 -6.71 -26.33 19.55
N ARG A 165 -7.12 -25.36 20.36
CA ARG A 165 -7.94 -24.23 19.92
C ARG A 165 -7.13 -23.30 19.04
N VAL A 166 -7.69 -22.92 17.90
CA VAL A 166 -7.13 -21.88 17.03
C VAL A 166 -7.49 -20.52 17.61
N LEU A 167 -6.47 -19.78 18.03
CA LEU A 167 -6.60 -18.45 18.62
C LEU A 167 -6.52 -17.36 17.54
N ALA A 168 -5.72 -17.58 16.49
CA ALA A 168 -5.63 -16.70 15.35
C ALA A 168 -5.27 -17.46 14.07
N MET A 169 -5.74 -16.95 12.94
CA MET A 169 -5.45 -17.48 11.61
C MET A 169 -5.38 -16.33 10.60
N VAL A 170 -4.32 -16.30 9.80
CA VAL A 170 -4.12 -15.37 8.69
C VAL A 170 -3.74 -16.21 7.47
N GLY A 171 -4.49 -16.06 6.37
CA GLY A 171 -4.34 -16.89 5.17
C GLY A 171 -3.50 -16.27 4.04
N GLY A 172 -3.12 -15.00 4.16
CA GLY A 172 -2.42 -14.25 3.11
C GLY A 172 -2.21 -12.79 3.48
N PHE A 173 -1.68 -12.02 2.53
CA PHE A 173 -1.68 -10.56 2.62
C PHE A 173 -3.09 -10.03 2.32
N SER A 174 -3.88 -9.80 3.38
CA SER A 174 -5.17 -9.11 3.33
C SER A 174 -5.16 -7.93 4.29
#